data_AF-A0A0U5G7T1-F1
#
_entry.id   AF-A0A0U5G7T1-F1
#
_cell.length_a   1.000
_cell.length_b   1.000
_cell.length_c   1.000
_cell.angle_alpha   90.00
_cell.angle_beta   90.00
_cell.angle_gamma   90.00
#
_symmetry.space_group_name_H-M   'P 1'
#
loop_
_entity.id
_entity.type
_entity.pdbx_description
1 polymer ?
#
loop_
_entity_poly.entity_id
_entity_poly.type
_entity_poly.pdbx_seq_one_letter_code
_entity_poly.pdbx_strand_id
1 'polypeptide(L)'
;MVVLVSHYLSLRLPAEITLPHRNYPTPTIYTPSASYHARETASVPSNQSSSSGSTSRDVDRHPPPHRPRPLCIKKKLSEVAKDDLRTYGFFIEGVALLAWNVSWLCRSQGLNHGSDSWEDVCDIGKNLWQLLVAPPGNPSTLIRTLASRDTQAKNKTPKDSPRTTLHRTKSFPMLGHYSHGTAHSFLGASEGTDFIRNWRLPAPTKVTDRLKSTLMGEITSAEWEVVEEKEWNAARQSGNGSNNSNGTSGWTNLRTR
;
A
#
# COMPACT_ATOMS: atom_id res chain seq x y z
N MET A 1 -13.81 -5.04 1.32
CA MET A 1 -13.76 -4.66 2.76
C MET A 1 -13.71 -3.14 2.93
N VAL A 2 -12.61 -2.46 2.54
CA VAL A 2 -12.45 -0.99 2.66
C VAL A 2 -13.64 -0.22 2.08
N VAL A 3 -14.06 -0.51 0.85
CA VAL A 3 -15.22 0.12 0.19
C VAL A 3 -16.50 0.01 1.02
N LEU A 4 -16.72 -1.14 1.67
CA LEU A 4 -17.90 -1.39 2.48
C LEU A 4 -17.87 -0.56 3.78
N VAL A 5 -16.71 -0.51 4.44
CA VAL A 5 -16.51 0.29 5.65
C VAL A 5 -16.71 1.77 5.34
N SER A 6 -16.07 2.28 4.29
CA SER A 6 -16.25 3.66 3.85
C SER A 6 -17.71 3.97 3.53
N HIS A 7 -18.42 3.04 2.87
CA HIS A 7 -19.85 3.19 2.60
C HIS A 7 -20.68 3.29 3.89
N TYR A 8 -20.48 2.40 4.87
CA TYR A 8 -21.21 2.45 6.14
C TYR A 8 -20.90 3.71 6.97
N LEU A 9 -19.66 4.20 6.90
CA LEU A 9 -19.27 5.45 7.55
C LEU A 9 -19.68 6.71 6.76
N SER A 10 -20.30 6.52 5.59
CA SER A 10 -20.60 7.58 4.64
C SER A 10 -19.37 8.44 4.33
N LEU A 11 -18.23 7.80 4.09
CA LEU A 11 -16.97 8.44 3.73
C LEU A 11 -16.64 8.24 2.26
N ARG A 12 -16.34 9.36 1.59
CA ARG A 12 -15.71 9.38 0.29
C ARG A 12 -14.20 9.23 0.46
N LEU A 13 -13.65 8.12 -0.05
CA LEU A 13 -12.21 7.91 -0.08
C LEU A 13 -11.55 8.90 -1.05
N PRO A 14 -10.33 9.37 -0.83
CA PRO A 14 -9.73 10.31 -1.76
C PRO A 14 -9.29 9.64 -3.07
N ALA A 15 -8.89 8.36 -3.06
CA ALA A 15 -8.71 7.57 -4.27
C ALA A 15 -9.93 6.64 -4.49
N GLU A 16 -10.66 6.82 -5.58
CA GLU A 16 -11.87 6.06 -5.87
C GLU A 16 -11.54 4.61 -6.24
N ILE A 17 -12.20 3.65 -5.58
CA ILE A 17 -12.08 2.22 -5.87
C ILE A 17 -13.29 1.77 -6.69
N THR A 18 -13.04 1.21 -7.86
CA THR A 18 -14.05 0.55 -8.69
C THR A 18 -14.05 -0.94 -8.42
N LEU A 19 -15.18 -1.44 -7.94
CA LEU A 19 -15.39 -2.88 -7.74
C LEU A 19 -15.66 -3.57 -9.09
N PRO A 20 -15.38 -4.89 -9.20
CA PRO A 20 -15.72 -5.65 -10.39
C PRO A 20 -17.18 -5.50 -10.81
N HIS A 21 -17.42 -5.20 -12.09
CA HIS A 21 -18.74 -5.14 -12.71
C HIS A 21 -18.72 -5.69 -14.13
N ARG A 22 -19.88 -5.80 -14.79
CA ARG A 22 -20.06 -6.48 -16.08
C ARG A 22 -19.08 -6.07 -17.19
N ASN A 23 -18.67 -4.80 -17.22
CA ASN A 23 -17.78 -4.26 -18.25
C ASN A 23 -16.33 -4.14 -17.77
N TYR A 24 -16.07 -4.45 -16.49
CA TYR A 24 -14.76 -4.33 -15.89
C TYR A 24 -14.58 -5.40 -14.78
N PRO A 25 -14.05 -6.59 -15.12
CA PRO A 25 -14.07 -7.75 -14.23
C PRO A 25 -13.01 -7.70 -13.11
N THR A 26 -12.06 -6.78 -13.18
CA THR A 26 -10.96 -6.64 -12.22
C THR A 26 -11.15 -5.41 -11.35
N PRO A 27 -10.82 -5.43 -10.05
CA PRO A 27 -10.89 -4.22 -9.24
C PRO A 27 -9.81 -3.21 -9.65
N THR A 28 -10.15 -1.92 -9.63
CA THR A 28 -9.23 -0.81 -9.91
C THR A 28 -9.35 0.33 -8.93
N ILE A 29 -8.33 1.18 -8.91
CA ILE A 29 -8.31 2.42 -8.14
C ILE A 29 -7.86 3.60 -9.01
N TYR A 30 -8.51 4.74 -8.87
CA TYR A 30 -8.12 6.00 -9.53
C TYR A 30 -7.18 6.80 -8.62
N THR A 31 -6.30 7.60 -9.23
CA THR A 31 -5.50 8.57 -8.46
C THR A 31 -6.42 9.63 -7.84
N PRO A 32 -6.03 10.32 -6.76
CA PRO A 32 -6.91 11.31 -6.14
C PRO A 32 -7.38 12.40 -7.10
N SER A 33 -6.51 12.88 -7.98
CA SER A 33 -6.83 13.86 -9.02
C SER A 33 -7.77 13.35 -10.11
N ALA A 34 -7.89 12.04 -10.27
CA ALA A 34 -8.74 11.39 -11.27
C ALA A 34 -10.07 10.89 -10.70
N SER A 35 -10.14 10.79 -9.38
CA SER A 35 -11.23 10.14 -8.67
C SER A 35 -12.52 10.94 -8.81
N TYR A 36 -13.63 10.26 -9.08
CA TYR A 36 -14.98 10.82 -9.21
C TYR A 36 -15.23 11.77 -10.39
N HIS A 37 -14.25 11.95 -11.29
CA HIS A 37 -14.45 12.73 -12.52
C HIS A 37 -15.13 11.93 -13.63
N ALA A 38 -14.98 10.60 -13.65
CA ALA A 38 -15.54 9.74 -14.69
C ALA A 38 -17.08 9.62 -14.63
N ARG A 39 -17.70 9.95 -13.49
CA ARG A 39 -19.15 9.83 -13.31
C ARG A 39 -19.93 10.99 -13.93
N GLU A 40 -19.26 12.12 -14.17
CA GLU A 40 -19.86 13.33 -14.75
C GLU A 40 -20.06 13.20 -16.27
N THR A 41 -19.31 12.32 -16.95
CA THR A 41 -19.46 12.05 -18.38
C THR A 41 -20.36 10.86 -18.71
N ALA A 42 -20.76 10.06 -17.72
CA ALA A 42 -21.57 8.85 -17.92
C ALA A 42 -23.10 9.08 -17.80
N SER A 43 -23.55 10.30 -17.51
CA SER A 43 -24.97 10.64 -17.34
C SER A 43 -25.66 11.20 -18.58
N VAL A 44 -25.07 11.06 -19.78
CA VAL A 44 -25.77 11.35 -21.04
C VAL A 44 -25.69 10.11 -21.94
N PRO A 45 -26.80 9.36 -22.14
CA PRO A 45 -26.90 8.46 -23.27
C PRO A 45 -27.12 9.33 -24.52
N SER A 46 -26.04 9.95 -24.99
CA SER A 46 -26.06 10.65 -26.26
C SER A 46 -25.95 9.60 -27.36
N ASN A 47 -27.12 9.16 -27.84
CA ASN A 47 -27.26 8.67 -29.21
C ASN A 47 -26.67 9.74 -30.15
N GLN A 48 -25.43 9.56 -30.58
CA GLN A 48 -24.88 10.32 -31.70
C GLN A 48 -24.59 9.34 -32.83
N SER A 49 -25.64 9.20 -33.62
CA SER A 49 -25.62 8.85 -35.03
C SER A 49 -24.49 9.58 -35.78
N SER A 50 -23.89 8.83 -36.69
CA SER A 50 -22.96 9.22 -37.73
C SER A 50 -23.40 10.45 -38.54
N SER A 51 -22.56 11.47 -38.61
CA SER A 51 -22.42 12.33 -39.80
C SER A 51 -21.06 13.04 -39.82
N SER A 52 -20.32 12.84 -40.88
CA SER A 52 -19.01 13.43 -41.19
C SER A 52 -19.10 14.93 -41.51
N GLY A 53 -18.08 15.72 -41.14
CA GLY A 53 -17.92 17.12 -41.56
C GLY A 53 -16.64 17.75 -41.00
N SER A 54 -15.92 18.48 -41.85
CA SER A 54 -14.51 18.87 -41.72
C SER A 54 -14.20 20.09 -40.83
N THR A 55 -12.92 20.19 -40.45
CA THR A 55 -12.16 21.37 -40.00
C THR A 55 -12.52 22.00 -38.65
N SER A 56 -11.83 21.57 -37.60
CA SER A 56 -11.25 22.49 -36.62
C SER A 56 -9.91 21.95 -36.14
N ARG A 57 -8.84 22.72 -36.38
CA ARG A 57 -7.53 22.52 -35.77
C ARG A 57 -7.54 23.25 -34.43
N ASP A 58 -8.20 22.67 -33.44
CA ASP A 58 -7.86 22.93 -32.05
C ASP A 58 -7.11 21.71 -31.54
N VAL A 59 -5.90 21.94 -31.06
CA VAL A 59 -5.14 20.95 -30.29
C VAL A 59 -5.95 20.76 -29.01
N ASP A 60 -6.87 19.81 -29.08
CA ASP A 60 -7.69 19.37 -27.97
C ASP A 60 -6.75 18.81 -26.90
N ARG A 61 -6.29 19.69 -26.01
CA ARG A 61 -5.57 19.36 -24.78
C ARG A 61 -6.57 18.77 -23.79
N HIS A 62 -7.38 17.80 -24.21
CA HIS A 62 -8.02 16.91 -23.28
C HIS A 62 -6.90 16.29 -22.43
N PRO A 63 -6.92 16.48 -21.10
CA PRO A 63 -6.01 15.75 -20.22
C PRO A 63 -6.09 14.27 -20.60
N PRO A 64 -4.95 13.56 -20.70
CA PRO A 64 -4.98 12.16 -21.06
C PRO A 64 -5.97 11.44 -20.13
N PRO A 65 -6.84 10.57 -20.67
CA PRO A 65 -7.89 9.94 -19.88
C PRO A 65 -7.25 9.30 -18.65
N HIS A 66 -7.75 9.68 -17.47
CA HIS A 66 -7.16 9.25 -16.22
C HIS A 66 -7.24 7.72 -16.13
N ARG A 67 -6.07 7.07 -16.24
CA ARG A 67 -6.00 5.62 -16.33
C ARG A 67 -6.21 4.99 -14.94
N PRO A 68 -7.18 4.08 -14.76
CA PRO A 68 -7.32 3.36 -13.50
C PRO A 68 -6.11 2.43 -13.26
N ARG A 69 -5.70 2.28 -12.00
CA ARG A 69 -4.62 1.38 -11.58
C ARG A 69 -5.20 0.03 -11.17
N PRO A 70 -4.68 -1.10 -11.71
CA PRO A 70 -5.19 -2.42 -11.38
C PRO A 70 -4.86 -2.75 -9.92
N LEU A 71 -5.80 -3.39 -9.21
CA LEU A 71 -5.58 -3.93 -7.86
C LEU A 71 -5.34 -5.44 -7.87
N CYS A 72 -5.27 -6.07 -9.05
CA CYS A 72 -5.05 -7.50 -9.20
C CYS A 72 -4.14 -7.77 -10.42
N ILE A 73 -3.20 -8.71 -10.27
CA ILE A 73 -2.35 -9.25 -11.32
C ILE A 73 -2.47 -10.77 -11.35
N LYS A 74 -2.36 -11.37 -12.54
CA LYS A 74 -2.47 -12.83 -12.72
C LYS A 74 -1.16 -13.58 -12.54
N LYS A 75 -0.04 -12.90 -12.79
CA LYS A 75 1.33 -13.44 -12.72
C LYS A 75 1.99 -13.07 -11.40
N LYS A 76 3.10 -13.73 -11.06
CA LYS A 76 3.91 -13.34 -9.89
C LYS A 76 4.48 -11.94 -10.11
N LEU A 77 4.64 -11.18 -9.04
CA LEU A 77 5.12 -9.80 -9.12
C LEU A 77 6.51 -9.68 -9.80
N SER A 78 7.40 -10.64 -9.54
CA SER A 78 8.73 -10.73 -10.15
C SER A 78 8.69 -11.02 -11.66
N GLU A 79 7.76 -11.86 -12.12
CA GLU A 79 7.55 -12.13 -13.55
C GLU A 79 7.06 -10.86 -14.27
N VAL A 80 6.10 -10.14 -13.67
CA VAL A 80 5.60 -8.88 -14.24
C VAL A 80 6.68 -7.81 -14.30
N ALA A 81 7.58 -7.76 -13.30
CA ALA A 81 8.69 -6.81 -13.29
C ALA A 81 9.65 -7.02 -14.48
N LYS A 82 9.84 -8.26 -14.94
CA LYS A 82 10.69 -8.61 -16.10
C LYS A 82 9.95 -8.43 -17.43
N ASP A 83 8.68 -8.80 -17.47
CA ASP A 83 7.86 -8.78 -18.69
C ASP A 83 7.43 -7.36 -19.09
N ASP A 84 6.91 -6.59 -18.13
CA ASP A 84 6.33 -5.26 -18.39
C ASP A 84 6.45 -4.34 -17.16
N LEU A 85 7.51 -3.52 -17.18
CA LEU A 85 7.78 -2.49 -16.17
C LEU A 85 6.64 -1.48 -16.00
N ARG A 86 5.83 -1.23 -17.04
CA ARG A 86 4.70 -0.30 -16.96
C ARG A 86 3.54 -0.92 -16.19
N THR A 87 3.20 -2.18 -16.48
CA THR A 87 2.17 -2.90 -15.72
C THR A 87 2.60 -3.12 -14.27
N TYR A 88 3.87 -3.45 -14.04
CA TYR A 88 4.46 -3.49 -12.69
C TYR A 88 4.27 -2.15 -11.97
N GLY A 89 4.69 -1.04 -12.59
CA GLY A 89 4.58 0.30 -12.00
C GLY A 89 3.13 0.69 -11.66
N PHE A 90 2.18 0.44 -12.57
CA PHE A 90 0.77 0.74 -12.31
C PHE A 90 0.16 -0.13 -11.22
N PHE A 91 0.56 -1.38 -11.11
CA PHE A 91 0.10 -2.25 -10.03
C PHE A 91 0.64 -1.77 -8.68
N ILE A 92 1.94 -1.45 -8.58
CA ILE A 92 2.53 -0.91 -7.34
C ILE A 92 1.87 0.41 -6.93
N GLU A 93 1.62 1.31 -7.88
CA GLU A 93 0.87 2.54 -7.63
C GLU A 93 -0.55 2.25 -7.13
N GLY A 94 -1.23 1.26 -7.71
CA GLY A 94 -2.54 0.81 -7.26
C GLY A 94 -2.54 0.31 -5.81
N VAL A 95 -1.55 -0.52 -5.44
CA VAL A 95 -1.37 -1.02 -4.07
C VAL A 95 -1.05 0.12 -3.10
N ALA A 96 -0.17 1.04 -3.48
CA ALA A 96 0.16 2.21 -2.67
C ALA A 96 -1.06 3.11 -2.43
N LEU A 97 -1.89 3.35 -3.45
CA LEU A 97 -3.13 4.10 -3.32
C LEU A 97 -4.13 3.40 -2.40
N LEU A 98 -4.22 2.06 -2.46
CA LEU A 98 -5.06 1.29 -1.56
C LEU A 98 -4.59 1.42 -0.11
N ALA A 99 -3.28 1.28 0.12
CA ALA A 99 -2.68 1.45 1.44
C ALA A 99 -2.93 2.85 2.01
N TRP A 100 -2.74 3.86 1.16
CA TRP A 100 -2.97 5.25 1.49
C TRP A 100 -4.45 5.53 1.82
N ASN A 101 -5.40 4.96 1.07
CA ASN A 101 -6.83 5.03 1.40
C ASN A 101 -7.17 4.40 2.75
N VAL A 102 -6.54 3.28 3.10
CA VAL A 102 -6.77 2.61 4.39
C VAL A 102 -6.22 3.44 5.54
N SER A 103 -5.00 3.95 5.39
CA SER A 103 -4.41 4.88 6.36
C SER A 103 -5.27 6.13 6.52
N TRP A 104 -5.78 6.65 5.38
CA TRP A 104 -6.69 7.77 5.35
C TRP A 104 -7.97 7.49 6.14
N LEU A 105 -8.60 6.35 5.86
CA LEU A 105 -9.81 5.90 6.53
C LEU A 105 -9.58 5.80 8.04
N CYS A 106 -8.50 5.16 8.49
CA CYS A 106 -8.20 4.99 9.90
C CYS A 106 -8.07 6.33 10.65
N ARG A 107 -7.31 7.27 10.09
CA ARG A 107 -7.12 8.58 10.70
C ARG A 107 -8.40 9.41 10.74
N SER A 108 -9.24 9.33 9.71
CA SER A 108 -10.56 9.97 9.70
C SER A 108 -11.48 9.45 10.83
N GLN A 109 -11.19 8.27 11.38
CA GLN A 109 -11.92 7.67 12.50
C GLN A 109 -11.22 7.88 13.85
N GLY A 110 -10.27 8.81 13.91
CA GLY A 110 -9.58 9.19 15.15
C GLY A 110 -8.38 8.31 15.50
N LEU A 111 -7.96 7.40 14.62
CA LEU A 111 -6.74 6.61 14.82
C LEU A 111 -5.51 7.44 14.44
N ASN A 112 -4.78 7.93 15.44
CA ASN A 112 -3.58 8.77 15.26
C ASN A 112 -2.26 7.98 15.32
N HIS A 113 -2.29 6.66 15.18
CA HIS A 113 -1.07 5.85 15.26
C HIS A 113 -0.27 5.95 13.94
N GLY A 114 1.00 6.34 14.03
CA GLY A 114 2.06 5.98 13.08
C GLY A 114 1.99 6.52 11.65
N SER A 115 0.90 7.12 11.15
CA SER A 115 0.73 7.38 9.71
C SER A 115 1.65 8.44 9.06
N ASP A 116 2.77 8.79 9.68
CA ASP A 116 3.73 9.79 9.21
C ASP A 116 4.90 9.14 8.43
N SER A 117 5.09 7.81 8.56
CA SER A 117 6.05 7.01 7.78
C SER A 117 5.35 6.31 6.60
N TRP A 118 6.10 5.84 5.59
CA TRP A 118 5.48 5.10 4.48
C TRP A 118 5.20 3.65 4.87
N GLU A 119 5.99 3.10 5.79
CA GLU A 119 5.83 1.76 6.36
C GLU A 119 4.50 1.65 7.11
N ASP A 120 4.19 2.62 7.97
CA ASP A 120 2.93 2.67 8.71
C ASP A 120 1.71 2.85 7.79
N VAL A 121 1.88 3.48 6.61
CA VAL A 121 0.85 3.53 5.57
C VAL A 121 0.65 2.16 4.93
N CYS A 122 1.74 1.45 4.64
CA CYS A 122 1.76 0.12 4.03
C CYS A 122 1.33 -1.01 4.99
N ASP A 123 1.28 -0.75 6.30
CA ASP A 123 0.76 -1.63 7.36
C ASP A 123 -0.78 -1.83 7.28
N ILE A 124 -1.31 -2.16 6.10
CA ILE A 124 -2.75 -2.26 5.79
C ILE A 124 -3.49 -3.17 6.78
N GLY A 125 -2.91 -4.34 7.06
CA GLY A 125 -3.51 -5.33 7.97
C GLY A 125 -3.65 -4.80 9.39
N LYS A 126 -2.58 -4.18 9.92
CA LYS A 126 -2.56 -3.55 11.25
C LYS A 126 -3.55 -2.38 11.33
N ASN A 127 -3.59 -1.53 10.30
CA ASN A 127 -4.52 -0.41 10.21
C ASN A 127 -5.98 -0.88 10.23
N LEU A 128 -6.33 -1.88 9.42
CA LEU A 128 -7.68 -2.44 9.40
C LEU A 128 -8.03 -3.17 10.70
N TRP A 129 -7.11 -3.94 11.26
CA TRP A 129 -7.33 -4.62 12.54
C TRP A 129 -7.59 -3.63 13.67
N GLN A 130 -6.82 -2.53 13.73
CA GLN A 130 -7.04 -1.46 14.71
C GLN A 130 -8.38 -0.76 14.53
N LEU A 131 -8.82 -0.57 13.28
CA LEU A 131 -10.10 0.07 12.98
C LEU A 131 -11.31 -0.79 13.33
N LEU A 132 -11.21 -2.11 13.13
CA LEU A 132 -12.37 -3.00 13.09
C LEU A 132 -12.46 -3.98 14.26
N VAL A 133 -11.32 -4.32 14.85
CA VAL A 133 -11.22 -5.42 15.82
C VAL A 133 -10.69 -4.95 17.16
N ALA A 134 -9.76 -3.99 17.18
CA ALA A 134 -9.19 -3.51 18.43
C ALA A 134 -10.28 -2.87 19.31
N PRO A 135 -10.35 -3.22 20.61
CA PRO A 135 -11.31 -2.62 21.53
C PRO A 135 -11.18 -1.08 21.55
N PRO A 136 -12.30 -0.34 21.52
CA PRO A 136 -12.29 1.12 21.63
C PRO A 136 -11.91 1.51 23.07
N GLY A 137 -10.61 1.55 23.37
CA GLY A 137 -10.19 1.71 24.75
C GLY A 137 -8.69 1.71 24.95
N ASN A 138 -8.17 2.93 25.06
CA ASN A 138 -6.84 3.31 25.54
C ASN A 138 -5.63 3.06 24.61
N PRO A 139 -4.92 4.13 24.18
CA PRO A 139 -3.58 4.00 23.59
C PRO A 139 -2.59 3.33 24.56
N SER A 140 -2.90 3.26 25.86
CA SER A 140 -2.12 2.53 26.86
C SER A 140 -2.30 1.00 26.83
N THR A 141 -3.33 0.46 26.17
CA THR A 141 -3.48 -1.00 26.03
C THR A 141 -2.44 -1.55 25.04
N LEU A 142 -2.12 -0.80 23.98
CA LEU A 142 -1.03 -1.12 23.06
C LEU A 142 0.36 -0.94 23.69
N ILE A 143 0.53 0.10 24.53
CA ILE A 143 1.74 0.23 25.34
C ILE A 143 1.84 -0.95 26.31
N ARG A 144 0.74 -1.46 26.88
CA ARG A 144 0.81 -2.61 27.80
C ARG A 144 1.09 -3.96 27.10
N THR A 145 0.64 -4.15 25.86
CA THR A 145 0.91 -5.40 25.11
C THR A 145 2.27 -5.40 24.40
N LEU A 146 2.86 -4.22 24.13
CA LEU A 146 4.18 -4.10 23.50
C LEU A 146 5.29 -3.71 24.50
N ALA A 147 4.99 -2.94 25.54
CA ALA A 147 5.94 -2.50 26.57
C ALA A 147 5.97 -3.44 27.79
N SER A 148 6.21 -4.73 27.53
CA SER A 148 6.87 -5.60 28.52
C SER A 148 8.34 -5.21 28.73
N ARG A 149 8.79 -4.03 28.28
CA ARG A 149 10.01 -3.34 28.72
C ARG A 149 9.81 -1.82 28.76
N ASP A 150 9.74 -1.33 29.99
CA ASP A 150 10.27 -0.07 30.53
C ASP A 150 9.66 1.32 30.26
N THR A 151 9.27 1.90 31.42
CA THR A 151 9.32 3.31 31.89
C THR A 151 8.20 4.31 31.58
N GLN A 152 7.79 4.97 32.67
CA GLN A 152 6.68 5.92 32.83
C GLN A 152 6.96 7.29 32.21
N ALA A 153 5.89 7.98 31.75
CA ALA A 153 5.85 9.44 31.76
C ALA A 153 4.43 9.94 32.09
N LYS A 154 4.36 10.76 33.15
CA LYS A 154 3.19 11.30 33.82
C LYS A 154 2.90 12.70 33.27
N ASN A 155 1.72 12.97 32.72
CA ASN A 155 1.29 14.34 32.41
C ASN A 155 -0.11 14.63 33.00
N LYS A 156 -0.18 15.74 33.74
CA LYS A 156 -1.34 16.26 34.48
C LYS A 156 -2.26 17.05 33.53
N THR A 157 -3.57 17.01 33.77
CA THR A 157 -4.58 17.88 33.14
C THR A 157 -5.17 18.84 34.19
N PRO A 158 -5.44 20.13 33.89
CA PRO A 158 -6.26 20.99 34.72
C PRO A 158 -7.74 20.89 34.29
N LYS A 159 -8.61 21.14 35.28
CA LYS A 159 -10.06 20.98 35.28
C LYS A 159 -10.77 22.34 35.10
N ASP A 160 -12.01 22.26 34.60
CA ASP A 160 -13.14 23.22 34.59
C ASP A 160 -13.48 23.98 33.29
N SER A 161 -14.61 23.57 32.68
CA SER A 161 -15.50 24.36 31.82
C SER A 161 -16.83 23.58 31.64
N PRO A 162 -18.01 24.24 31.59
CA PRO A 162 -19.30 23.56 31.69
C PRO A 162 -19.63 22.74 30.44
N ARG A 163 -20.11 21.51 30.68
CA ARG A 163 -20.43 20.48 29.68
C ARG A 163 -21.67 20.84 28.86
N THR A 164 -21.47 21.17 27.59
CA THR A 164 -22.49 20.97 26.55
C THR A 164 -22.13 19.72 25.73
N THR A 165 -23.16 19.07 25.19
CA THR A 165 -23.15 17.82 24.43
C THR A 165 -22.29 17.82 23.15
N LEU A 166 -21.63 18.95 22.83
CA LEU A 166 -20.77 19.15 21.66
C LEU A 166 -19.26 18.94 21.93
N HIS A 167 -18.83 18.75 23.18
CA HIS A 167 -17.40 18.53 23.50
C HIS A 167 -16.94 17.05 23.45
N ARG A 168 -17.57 16.21 22.60
CA ARG A 168 -17.18 14.80 22.37
C ARG A 168 -16.02 14.67 21.37
N THR A 169 -14.95 15.45 21.52
CA THR A 169 -13.78 15.34 20.60
C THR A 169 -12.43 15.27 21.30
N LYS A 170 -12.38 15.08 22.64
CA LYS A 170 -11.10 14.90 23.36
C LYS A 170 -10.92 13.57 24.07
N SER A 171 -11.85 12.64 23.95
CA SER A 171 -11.69 11.33 24.60
C SER A 171 -12.20 10.21 23.71
N PHE A 172 -11.23 9.42 23.27
CA PHE A 172 -11.30 8.12 22.59
C PHE A 172 -11.49 8.16 21.06
N PRO A 173 -10.69 7.38 20.30
CA PRO A 173 -11.03 7.03 18.93
C PRO A 173 -12.37 6.30 18.98
N MET A 174 -13.41 6.95 18.49
CA MET A 174 -14.73 6.36 18.34
C MET A 174 -15.00 6.29 16.85
N LEU A 175 -15.33 5.08 16.38
CA LEU A 175 -15.82 4.88 15.03
C LEU A 175 -16.98 5.86 14.76
N GLY A 176 -16.94 6.55 13.62
CA GLY A 176 -17.85 7.64 13.27
C GLY A 176 -17.34 9.05 13.64
N HIS A 177 -16.03 9.24 13.85
CA HIS A 177 -15.47 10.54 14.21
C HIS A 177 -15.69 11.61 13.13
N TYR A 178 -15.38 11.28 11.87
CA TYR A 178 -15.73 12.08 10.70
C TYR A 178 -16.57 11.26 9.70
N SER A 179 -17.47 11.95 9.01
CA SER A 179 -18.35 11.40 7.96
C SER A 179 -18.62 12.47 6.88
N HIS A 180 -18.94 12.08 5.65
CA HIS A 180 -19.50 13.00 4.65
C HIS A 180 -21.04 13.02 4.65
N GLY A 181 -21.69 12.07 5.33
CA GLY A 181 -23.15 11.93 5.34
C GLY A 181 -23.85 12.57 6.54
N THR A 182 -23.10 13.13 7.51
CA THR A 182 -23.66 13.68 8.75
C THR A 182 -23.33 15.16 8.89
N ALA A 183 -24.29 15.99 9.29
CA ALA A 183 -24.10 17.43 9.47
C ALA A 183 -23.15 17.79 10.63
N HIS A 184 -23.25 17.09 11.76
CA HIS A 184 -22.48 17.39 12.97
C HIS A 184 -21.02 16.94 12.95
N SER A 185 -20.70 15.95 12.11
CA SER A 185 -19.34 15.37 11.98
C SER A 185 -18.86 15.44 10.53
N PHE A 186 -19.33 16.45 9.79
CA PHE A 186 -19.04 16.60 8.38
C PHE A 186 -17.54 16.83 8.16
N LEU A 187 -16.87 15.92 7.46
CA LEU A 187 -15.43 16.03 7.20
C LEU A 187 -15.06 17.27 6.38
N GLY A 188 -15.98 17.79 5.57
CA GLY A 188 -15.80 19.02 4.80
C GLY A 188 -16.14 20.31 5.58
N ALA A 189 -16.49 20.23 6.86
CA ALA A 189 -16.67 21.42 7.70
C ALA A 189 -15.30 22.08 7.98
N SER A 190 -15.28 23.29 8.56
CA SER A 190 -14.03 24.00 8.88
C SER A 190 -13.09 23.17 9.74
N GLU A 191 -13.61 22.52 10.80
CA GLU A 191 -12.83 21.63 11.67
C GLU A 191 -12.24 20.45 10.90
N GLY A 192 -13.02 19.78 10.06
CA GLY A 192 -12.54 18.66 9.25
C GLY A 192 -11.54 19.07 8.17
N THR A 193 -11.71 20.26 7.60
CA THR A 193 -10.78 20.83 6.62
C THR A 193 -9.44 21.19 7.26
N ASP A 194 -9.46 21.82 8.43
CA ASP A 194 -8.27 22.09 9.22
C ASP A 194 -7.59 20.78 9.65
N PHE A 195 -8.37 19.79 10.11
CA PHE A 195 -7.86 18.46 10.44
C PHE A 195 -7.12 17.80 9.26
N ILE A 196 -7.70 17.82 8.06
CA ILE A 196 -7.06 17.29 6.85
C ILE A 196 -5.81 18.09 6.48
N ARG A 197 -5.83 19.43 6.61
CA ARG A 197 -4.68 20.29 6.28
C ARG A 197 -3.48 20.03 7.18
N ASN A 198 -3.73 19.75 8.46
CA ASN A 198 -2.69 19.45 9.44
C ASN A 198 -2.23 17.99 9.41
N TRP A 199 -2.72 17.20 8.46
CA TRP A 199 -2.41 15.80 8.35
C TRP A 199 -1.03 15.57 7.73
N ARG A 200 -0.16 14.89 8.48
CA ARG A 200 1.19 14.51 8.05
C ARG A 200 1.27 13.20 7.25
N LEU A 201 0.23 12.87 6.49
CA LEU A 201 0.24 11.67 5.65
C LEU A 201 1.23 11.86 4.49
N PRO A 202 2.16 10.92 4.25
CA PRO A 202 3.01 10.97 3.06
C PRO A 202 2.17 11.07 1.78
N ALA A 203 2.65 11.88 0.82
CA ALA A 203 2.02 11.95 -0.49
C ALA A 203 1.96 10.55 -1.12
N PRO A 204 0.88 10.20 -1.85
CA PRO A 204 0.74 8.89 -2.49
C PRO A 204 1.93 8.51 -3.38
N THR A 205 2.50 9.49 -4.07
CA THR A 205 3.70 9.32 -4.90
C THR A 205 4.91 8.90 -4.06
N LYS A 206 5.14 9.54 -2.90
CA LYS A 206 6.22 9.18 -1.98
C LYS A 206 6.08 7.74 -1.46
N VAL A 207 4.86 7.32 -1.13
CA VAL A 207 4.58 5.92 -0.72
C VAL A 207 4.87 4.96 -1.88
N THR A 208 4.45 5.32 -3.09
CA THR A 208 4.66 4.53 -4.31
C THR A 208 6.14 4.36 -4.62
N ASP A 209 6.91 5.44 -4.56
CA ASP A 209 8.35 5.44 -4.86
C ASP A 209 9.14 4.59 -3.86
N ARG A 210 8.80 4.70 -2.56
CA ARG A 210 9.41 3.88 -1.51
C ARG A 210 9.05 2.42 -1.66
N LEU A 211 7.77 2.11 -1.84
CA LEU A 211 7.31 0.74 -2.04
C LEU A 211 7.96 0.10 -3.27
N LYS A 212 8.03 0.84 -4.39
CA LYS A 212 8.68 0.38 -5.62
C LYS A 212 10.17 0.11 -5.39
N SER A 213 10.88 1.01 -4.73
CA SER A 213 12.31 0.87 -4.43
C SER A 213 12.58 -0.35 -3.54
N THR A 214 11.81 -0.52 -2.46
CA THR A 214 11.95 -1.65 -1.55
C THR A 214 11.72 -2.98 -2.27
N LEU A 215 10.63 -3.11 -3.02
CA LEU A 215 10.31 -4.37 -3.72
C LEU A 215 11.30 -4.70 -4.84
N MET A 216 11.83 -3.69 -5.55
CA MET A 216 12.90 -3.92 -6.53
C MET A 216 14.21 -4.35 -5.85
N GLY A 217 14.51 -3.78 -4.68
CA GLY A 217 15.63 -4.20 -3.84
C GLY A 217 15.47 -5.66 -3.37
N GLU A 218 14.28 -6.05 -2.92
CA GLU A 218 13.98 -7.42 -2.51
C GLU A 218 14.05 -8.41 -3.68
N ILE A 219 13.51 -8.06 -4.84
CA ILE A 219 13.62 -8.90 -6.05
C ILE A 219 15.09 -9.11 -6.42
N THR A 220 15.91 -8.05 -6.36
CA THR A 220 17.34 -8.15 -6.64
C THR A 220 18.05 -8.99 -5.57
N SER A 221 17.76 -8.77 -4.29
CA SER A 221 18.35 -9.53 -3.17
C SER A 221 18.01 -11.02 -3.25
N ALA A 222 16.77 -11.36 -3.59
CA ALA A 222 16.34 -12.74 -3.76
C ALA A 222 17.06 -13.43 -4.94
N GLU A 223 17.40 -12.69 -6.00
CA GLU A 223 18.21 -13.23 -7.10
C GLU A 223 19.65 -13.56 -6.66
N TRP A 224 20.18 -12.91 -5.62
CA TRP A 224 21.51 -13.21 -5.06
C TRP A 224 21.48 -14.29 -3.96
N GLU A 225 20.35 -14.49 -3.28
CA GLU A 225 20.19 -15.51 -2.24
C GLU A 225 19.89 -16.91 -2.83
N VAL A 226 19.33 -16.98 -4.03
CA VAL A 226 19.09 -18.25 -4.73
C VAL A 226 20.38 -18.75 -5.38
N VAL A 227 21.11 -19.60 -4.64
CA VAL A 227 22.09 -20.51 -5.26
C VAL A 227 21.29 -21.65 -5.89
N GLU A 228 21.39 -21.84 -7.20
CA GLU A 228 20.72 -22.94 -7.86
C GLU A 228 21.25 -24.29 -7.34
N GLU A 229 20.37 -25.24 -6.99
CA GLU A 229 20.78 -26.60 -6.54
C GLU A 229 21.73 -27.29 -7.52
N LYS A 230 21.65 -26.92 -8.81
CA LYS A 230 22.54 -27.41 -9.86
C LYS A 230 23.99 -26.97 -9.67
N GLU A 231 24.22 -25.77 -9.13
CA GLU A 231 25.54 -25.23 -8.82
C GLU A 231 26.12 -25.83 -7.53
N TRP A 232 25.27 -26.10 -6.53
CA TRP A 232 25.66 -26.83 -5.32
C TRP A 232 26.08 -28.28 -5.64
N ASN A 233 25.38 -28.93 -6.57
CA ASN A 233 25.70 -30.30 -6.99
C ASN A 233 26.96 -30.38 -7.86
N ALA A 234 27.26 -29.35 -8.66
CA ALA A 234 28.51 -29.26 -9.43
C ALA A 234 29.73 -29.09 -8.51
N ALA A 235 29.61 -28.30 -7.44
CA ALA A 235 30.68 -28.13 -6.45
C ALA A 235 31.02 -29.43 -5.70
N ARG A 236 30.03 -30.32 -5.45
CA ARG A 236 30.26 -31.62 -4.81
C ARG A 236 30.91 -32.66 -5.72
N GLN A 237 30.72 -32.56 -7.03
CA GLN A 237 31.29 -33.51 -7.99
C GLN A 237 32.73 -33.15 -8.40
N SER A 238 33.12 -31.87 -8.31
CA SER A 238 34.50 -31.43 -8.61
C SER A 238 35.51 -31.80 -7.51
N GLY A 239 35.05 -32.14 -6.29
CA GLY A 239 35.91 -32.43 -5.14
C GLY A 239 36.37 -33.89 -4.98
N ASN A 240 35.99 -34.82 -5.85
CA ASN A 240 36.22 -36.26 -5.64
C ASN A 240 37.08 -36.96 -6.70
N GLY A 241 37.93 -36.20 -7.41
CA GLY A 241 38.72 -36.72 -8.52
C GLY A 241 40.19 -36.35 -8.48
N SER A 242 40.94 -36.70 -7.43
CA SER A 242 42.40 -36.90 -7.48
C SER A 242 42.94 -37.40 -6.14
N ASN A 243 43.24 -38.70 -6.07
CA ASN A 243 44.53 -39.21 -5.59
C ASN A 243 44.47 -40.74 -5.46
N ASN A 244 45.02 -41.44 -6.45
CA ASN A 244 45.64 -42.74 -6.19
C ASN A 244 46.80 -42.99 -7.17
N SER A 245 47.93 -42.33 -6.92
CA SER A 245 49.23 -42.71 -7.48
C SER A 245 50.06 -43.36 -6.37
N ASN A 246 49.81 -44.65 -6.13
CA ASN A 246 50.69 -45.46 -5.31
C ASN A 246 51.97 -45.79 -6.08
N GLY A 247 53.07 -45.18 -5.65
CA GLY A 247 54.41 -45.50 -6.10
C GLY A 247 54.90 -46.81 -5.48
N THR A 248 55.50 -47.66 -6.32
CA THR A 248 56.41 -48.72 -5.89
C THR A 248 57.46 -48.95 -6.97
N SER A 249 58.66 -48.41 -6.80
CA SER A 249 59.87 -48.96 -7.41
C SER A 249 61.11 -48.41 -6.71
N GLY A 250 61.58 -49.15 -5.71
CA GLY A 250 62.92 -49.07 -5.17
C GLY A 250 63.35 -50.48 -4.76
N TRP A 251 64.64 -50.77 -4.94
CA TRP A 251 65.42 -51.96 -4.55
C TRP A 251 65.97 -52.83 -5.71
N THR A 252 67.24 -52.52 -6.02
CA THR A 252 68.39 -53.41 -6.25
C THR A 252 68.36 -54.51 -7.32
N ASN A 253 69.29 -54.44 -8.28
CA ASN A 253 70.52 -55.25 -8.21
C ASN A 253 71.55 -54.87 -9.30
N LEU A 254 72.78 -54.61 -8.84
CA LEU A 254 74.00 -54.66 -9.65
C LEU A 254 74.30 -56.11 -10.01
N ARG A 255 74.67 -56.38 -11.28
CA ARG A 255 75.75 -57.31 -11.60
C ARG A 255 76.22 -57.20 -13.05
N THR A 256 77.51 -56.93 -13.22
CA THR A 256 78.26 -57.42 -14.39
C THR A 256 79.62 -57.94 -13.90
N ARG A 257 79.87 -59.21 -14.21
CA ARG A 257 81.05 -60.06 -13.91
C ARG A 257 81.19 -60.59 -12.48
#